data_AF-A0A3C1G6P2-F1
#
_entry.id   AF-A0A3C1G6P2-F1
#
_cell.length_a   1.000
_cell.length_b   1.000
_cell.length_c   1.000
_cell.angle_alpha   90.00
_cell.angle_beta   90.00
_cell.angle_gamma   90.00
#
_symmetry.space_group_name_H-M   'P 1'
#
loop_
_entity.id
_entity.type
_entity.pdbx_description
1 polymer ?
#
loop_
_entity_poly.entity_id
_entity_poly.type
_entity_poly.pdbx_seq_one_letter_code
_entity_poly.pdbx_strand_id
1 'polypeptide(L)'
;MHPITQMVRVIVECLVRSDELEGVTEAQQPGMLRVDVRLRGRRAAGSVIGQTGETVRAIRHLVQRVGKMSRPPILTAVEVANVEEQQGVDTTAVRLGLGR
;
A
#
# COMPACT_ATOMS: atom_id res chain seq x y z
N MET A 1 13.40 1.93 8.46
CA MET A 1 12.08 1.28 8.47
C MET A 1 11.41 1.54 9.80
N HIS A 2 10.35 2.35 9.76
CA HIS A 2 9.54 2.70 10.90
C HIS A 2 8.84 1.44 11.48
N PRO A 3 8.62 1.34 12.80
CA PRO A 3 7.95 0.18 13.40
C PRO A 3 6.57 -0.14 12.79
N ILE A 4 5.82 0.90 12.42
CA ILE A 4 4.53 0.78 11.73
C ILE A 4 4.69 0.11 10.36
N THR A 5 5.71 0.50 9.59
CA THR A 5 6.01 -0.09 8.28
C THR A 5 6.40 -1.55 8.42
N GLN A 6 7.21 -1.89 9.43
CA GLN A 6 7.53 -3.29 9.72
C GLN A 6 6.29 -4.10 10.10
N MET A 7 5.38 -3.51 10.88
CA MET A 7 4.11 -4.16 11.22
C MET A 7 3.25 -4.42 9.98
N VAL A 8 3.12 -3.44 9.09
CA VAL A 8 2.41 -3.62 7.80
C VAL A 8 3.06 -4.73 6.99
N ARG A 9 4.38 -4.72 6.87
CA ARG A 9 5.15 -5.75 6.17
C ARG A 9 4.85 -7.14 6.71
N VAL A 10 4.96 -7.35 8.02
CA VAL A 10 4.71 -8.66 8.64
C VAL A 10 3.26 -9.11 8.43
N ILE A 11 2.29 -8.22 8.59
CA ILE A 11 0.88 -8.56 8.33
C ILE A 11 0.69 -9.01 6.88
N VAL A 12 1.27 -8.29 5.93
CA VAL A 12 1.17 -8.63 4.50
C VAL A 12 1.88 -9.95 4.20
N GLU A 13 3.09 -10.17 4.73
CA GLU A 13 3.85 -11.42 4.59
C GLU A 13 3.08 -12.64 5.15
N CYS A 14 2.18 -12.46 6.11
CA CYS A 14 1.29 -13.53 6.58
C CYS A 14 0.10 -13.82 5.65
N LEU A 15 -0.25 -12.87 4.77
CA LEU A 15 -1.41 -12.97 3.87
C LEU A 15 -1.05 -13.46 2.46
N VAL A 16 0.21 -13.34 2.07
CA VAL A 16 0.69 -13.64 0.72
C VAL A 16 1.88 -14.60 0.76
N ARG A 17 2.20 -15.21 -0.38
CA ARG A 17 3.42 -16.02 -0.51
C ARG A 17 4.66 -15.13 -0.57
N SER A 18 5.81 -15.68 -0.21
CA SER A 18 7.07 -14.93 -0.14
C SER A 18 7.52 -14.31 -1.47
N ASP A 19 7.08 -14.87 -2.61
CA ASP A 19 7.36 -14.39 -3.96
C ASP A 19 6.31 -13.38 -4.49
N GLU A 20 5.21 -13.17 -3.76
CA GLU A 20 4.11 -12.29 -4.14
C GLU A 20 4.24 -10.87 -3.56
N LEU A 21 5.10 -10.66 -2.57
CA LEU A 21 5.40 -9.33 -2.01
C LEU A 21 6.62 -8.74 -2.72
N GLU A 22 6.41 -7.76 -3.61
CA GLU A 22 7.53 -7.05 -4.24
C GLU A 22 8.24 -6.11 -3.27
N GLY A 23 7.47 -5.46 -2.40
CA GLY A 23 8.06 -4.55 -1.43
C GLY A 23 7.05 -3.77 -0.60
N VAL A 24 7.55 -3.26 0.51
CA VAL A 24 6.86 -2.29 1.36
C VAL A 24 7.77 -1.08 1.51
N THR A 25 7.32 0.06 1.00
CA THR A 25 8.05 1.32 1.09
C THR A 25 7.34 2.28 2.02
N GLU A 26 8.11 3.15 2.67
CA GLU A 26 7.58 4.21 3.53
C GLU A 26 7.97 5.57 2.99
N ALA A 27 7.04 6.51 3.01
CA ALA A 27 7.27 7.91 2.70
C ALA A 27 6.84 8.75 3.92
N GLN A 28 7.82 9.42 4.54
CA GLN A 28 7.57 10.34 5.63
C GLN A 28 7.15 11.70 5.07
N GLN A 29 5.95 12.13 5.42
CA GLN A 29 5.44 13.48 5.14
C GLN A 29 5.28 14.23 6.48
N PRO A 30 5.24 15.56 6.49
CA PRO A 30 4.99 16.33 7.71
C PRO A 30 3.71 15.85 8.41
N GLY A 31 3.85 15.27 9.61
CA GLY A 31 2.73 14.75 10.41
C GLY A 31 2.10 13.43 9.94
N MET A 32 2.61 12.81 8.87
CA MET A 32 2.04 11.59 8.30
C MET A 32 3.13 10.59 7.85
N LEU A 33 2.90 9.31 8.12
CA LEU A 33 3.64 8.20 7.56
C LEU A 33 2.77 7.50 6.51
N ARG A 34 3.17 7.55 5.25
CA ARG A 34 2.56 6.77 4.18
C ARG A 34 3.33 5.47 4.00
N VAL A 35 2.61 4.35 3.94
CA VAL A 35 3.15 3.01 3.68
C VAL A 35 2.53 2.47 2.41
N ASP A 36 3.37 2.22 1.41
CA ASP A 36 2.97 1.67 0.12
C ASP A 36 3.36 0.19 0.07
N VAL A 37 2.40 -0.67 -0.24
CA VAL A 37 2.55 -2.12 -0.37
C VAL A 37 2.41 -2.49 -1.83
N ARG A 38 3.44 -3.13 -2.39
CA ARG A 38 3.47 -3.59 -3.78
C ARG A 38 3.36 -5.10 -3.84
N LEU A 39 2.33 -5.58 -4.53
CA LEU A 39 2.01 -7.01 -4.65
C LEU A 39 2.04 -7.44 -6.10
N ARG A 40 2.60 -8.63 -6.34
CA ARG A 40 2.59 -9.28 -7.63
C ARG A 40 1.45 -10.29 -7.71
N GLY A 41 0.68 -10.23 -8.79
CA GLY A 41 -0.39 -11.19 -9.05
C GLY A 41 -1.73 -10.78 -8.43
N ARG A 42 -2.80 -10.98 -9.22
CA ARG A 42 -4.19 -10.67 -8.79
C ARG A 42 -4.63 -11.41 -7.53
N ARG A 43 -4.11 -12.62 -7.30
CA ARG A 43 -4.41 -13.41 -6.09
C ARG A 43 -3.94 -12.66 -4.84
N ALA A 44 -2.68 -12.25 -4.80
CA ALA A 44 -2.09 -11.58 -3.65
C ALA A 44 -2.79 -10.25 -3.37
N ALA A 45 -3.02 -9.46 -4.42
CA ALA A 45 -3.83 -8.24 -4.32
C ALA A 45 -5.24 -8.54 -3.77
N GLY A 46 -5.92 -9.56 -4.29
CA GLY A 46 -7.22 -9.99 -3.79
C GLY A 46 -7.22 -10.42 -2.32
N SER A 47 -6.19 -11.14 -1.86
CA SER A 47 -6.04 -11.55 -0.46
C SER A 47 -5.82 -10.37 0.48
N VAL A 48 -5.01 -9.38 0.08
CA VAL A 48 -4.69 -8.20 0.91
C VAL A 48 -5.81 -7.15 0.88
N ILE A 49 -6.49 -6.98 -0.25
CA ILE A 49 -7.64 -6.08 -0.35
C ILE A 49 -8.82 -6.71 0.39
N GLY A 50 -9.09 -8.00 0.17
CA GLY A 50 -10.31 -8.69 0.60
C GLY A 50 -11.42 -8.57 -0.44
N GLN A 51 -12.50 -9.33 -0.27
CA GLN A 51 -13.61 -9.39 -1.24
C GLN A 51 -14.30 -8.03 -1.43
N THR A 52 -14.39 -7.25 -0.34
CA THR A 52 -15.03 -5.93 -0.28
C THR A 52 -14.06 -4.85 0.22
N GLY A 53 -12.75 -5.11 0.23
CA GLY A 53 -11.78 -4.22 0.84
C GLY A 53 -11.69 -4.33 2.38
N GLU A 54 -12.26 -5.37 2.99
CA GLU A 54 -12.29 -5.53 4.46
C GLU A 54 -10.89 -5.74 5.06
N THR A 55 -10.02 -6.50 4.40
CA THR A 55 -8.67 -6.80 4.90
C THR A 55 -7.82 -5.54 4.93
N VAL A 56 -7.79 -4.77 3.83
CA VAL A 56 -7.04 -3.50 3.79
C VAL A 56 -7.62 -2.47 4.76
N ARG A 57 -8.95 -2.45 4.98
CA ARG A 57 -9.58 -1.60 6.01
C ARG A 57 -9.17 -1.99 7.42
N ALA A 58 -9.07 -3.29 7.73
CA ALA A 58 -8.60 -3.78 9.02
C ALA A 58 -7.12 -3.39 9.26
N ILE A 59 -6.26 -3.58 8.24
CA ILE A 59 -4.85 -3.17 8.30
C ILE A 59 -4.73 -1.66 8.57
N ARG A 60 -5.47 -0.84 7.81
CA ARG A 60 -5.51 0.62 7.99
C ARG A 60 -5.95 1.00 9.40
N HIS A 61 -6.98 0.35 9.94
CA HIS A 61 -7.49 0.63 11.28
C HIS A 61 -6.45 0.30 12.37
N LEU A 62 -5.78 -0.84 12.28
CA LEU A 62 -4.73 -1.25 13.22
C LEU A 62 -3.56 -0.28 13.20
N VAL A 63 -3.07 0.04 12.00
CA VAL A 63 -1.96 0.98 11.80
C VAL A 63 -2.29 2.38 12.32
N GLN A 64 -3.51 2.87 12.09
CA GLN A 64 -3.99 4.14 12.64
C GLN A 64 -4.05 4.13 14.17
N ARG A 65 -4.47 3.02 14.79
CA ARG A 65 -4.44 2.89 16.26
C ARG A 65 -3.01 2.98 16.80
N VAL A 66 -2.06 2.28 16.18
CA VAL A 66 -0.65 2.32 16.58
C VAL A 66 -0.05 3.72 16.36
N GLY A 67 -0.34 4.36 15.24
CA GLY A 67 0.09 5.73 14.94
C GLY A 67 -0.39 6.75 15.98
N LYS A 68 -1.66 6.64 16.41
CA LYS A 68 -2.23 7.50 17.48
C LYS A 68 -1.60 7.28 18.85
N MET A 69 -1.14 6.06 19.16
CA MET A 69 -0.48 5.74 20.43
C MET A 69 1.02 6.08 20.45
N SER A 70 1.61 6.39 19.28
CA SER A 70 3.01 6.79 19.17
C SER A 70 3.25 8.15 19.83
N ARG A 71 4.50 8.42 20.23
CA ARG A 71 4.91 9.70 20.83
C ARG A 71 6.08 10.29 20.03
N PRO A 72 5.87 11.38 19.26
CA PRO A 72 4.60 12.07 19.03
C PRO A 72 3.58 11.22 18.23
N PRO A 73 2.27 11.53 18.28
CA PRO A 73 1.28 10.85 17.44
C PRO A 73 1.55 11.08 15.96
N ILE A 74 1.35 10.05 15.14
CA ILE A 74 1.63 10.08 13.71
C ILE A 74 0.37 9.64 12.96
N LEU A 75 -0.06 10.42 11.96
CA LEU A 75 -1.10 9.99 11.03
C LEU A 75 -0.53 8.94 10.09
N THR A 76 -1.33 7.96 9.72
CA THR A 76 -0.85 6.86 8.87
C THR A 76 -1.78 6.60 7.70
N ALA A 77 -1.19 6.43 6.51
CA ALA A 77 -1.88 6.00 5.31
C ALA A 77 -1.27 4.68 4.82
N VAL A 78 -2.11 3.73 4.39
CA VAL A 78 -1.66 2.46 3.80
C VAL A 78 -2.29 2.31 2.42
N GLU A 79 -1.46 2.22 1.39
CA GLU A 79 -1.86 2.00 0.01
C GLU A 79 -1.35 0.65 -0.47
N VAL A 80 -2.19 -0.07 -1.22
CA VAL A 80 -1.88 -1.40 -1.74
C VAL A 80 -2.05 -1.33 -3.26
N ALA A 81 -1.00 -1.68 -3.99
CA ALA A 81 -0.98 -1.66 -5.44
C ALA A 81 -0.63 -3.05 -5.99
N ASN A 82 -1.38 -3.47 -7.02
CA ASN A 82 -1.00 -4.61 -7.84
C ASN A 82 -0.07 -4.11 -8.96
N VAL A 83 1.14 -4.65 -9.02
CA VAL A 83 2.19 -4.14 -9.91
C VAL A 83 1.92 -4.51 -11.38
N GLU A 84 1.14 -5.56 -11.61
CA GLU A 84 0.73 -5.98 -12.96
C GLU A 84 -0.31 -5.05 -13.59
N GLU A 85 -1.08 -4.30 -12.80
CA GLU A 85 -2.03 -3.30 -13.32
C GLU A 85 -1.35 -1.99 -13.73
N GLN A 86 -0.15 -1.70 -13.24
CA GLN A 86 0.57 -0.47 -13.58
C GLN A 86 1.29 -0.51 -14.93
N GLN A 87 1.46 -1.69 -15.55
CA GLN A 87 2.05 -1.81 -16.90
C GLN A 87 1.03 -1.66 -18.04
N GLY A 88 -0.27 -1.50 -17.73
CA GLY A 88 -1.32 -1.27 -18.71
C GLY A 88 -1.69 0.21 -18.95
N VAL A 89 -1.10 1.14 -18.21
CA VAL A 89 -1.39 2.58 -18.31
C VAL A 89 -0.08 3.36 -18.44
N ASP A 90 0.63 3.12 -19.53
CA ASP A 90 1.68 4.04 -19.95
C ASP A 90 1.69 4.15 -21.48
N THR A 91 1.67 5.40 -21.97
CA THR A 91 1.99 5.88 -23.34
C THR A 91 0.90 6.11 -24.41
N THR A 92 -0.41 6.24 -24.12
CA THR A 92 -1.38 6.65 -25.17
C THR A 92 -2.19 7.92 -24.86
N ALA A 93 -2.09 8.49 -23.65
CA ALA A 93 -2.98 9.56 -23.21
C ALA A 93 -2.32 10.93 -22.97
N VAL A 94 -1.27 11.33 -23.71
CA VAL A 94 -0.85 12.75 -23.76
C VAL A 94 -0.23 13.11 -25.13
N ARG A 95 -0.95 12.90 -26.24
CA ARG A 95 -0.63 13.50 -27.55
C ARG A 95 -1.87 13.85 -28.38
N LEU A 96 -2.99 14.12 -27.73
CA LEU A 96 -4.18 14.70 -28.37
C LEU A 96 -4.47 16.03 -27.69
N GLY A 97 -3.89 17.10 -28.23
CA GLY A 97 -4.12 18.45 -27.74
C GLY A 97 -2.97 19.39 -28.09
N LEU A 98 -2.94 19.82 -29.34
CA LEU A 98 -2.52 21.15 -29.85
C LEU A 98 -2.10 20.99 -31.32
N GLY A 99 -3.12 20.84 -32.16
CA GLY A 99 -3.03 21.04 -33.59
C GLY A 99 -4.08 22.08 -33.97
N ARG A 100 -3.59 23.25 -34.38
CA ARG A 100 -4.28 24.45 -34.90
C ARG A 100 -4.81 25.43 -33.88
#